data_AF-A0A6I2R370-F1
#
_entry.id   AF-A0A6I2R370-F1
#
_cell.length_a   1.000
_cell.length_b   1.000
_cell.length_c   1.000
_cell.angle_alpha   90.00
_cell.angle_beta   90.00
_cell.angle_gamma   90.00
#
_symmetry.space_group_name_H-M   'P 1'
#
loop_
_entity.id
_entity.type
_entity.pdbx_description
1 polymer ?
#
loop_
_entity_poly.entity_id
_entity_poly.type
_entity_poly.pdbx_seq_one_letter_code
_entity_poly.pdbx_strand_id
1 'polypeptide(L)' 'MDKLIVRGTEVSIQWNMERDDYISLTDIAKVKDSDNPRYIIQNWMQSRNTIEFLGV' A
#
# COMPACT_ATOMS: atom_id res chain seq x y z
N MET A 1 -13.46 3.11 20.24
CA MET A 1 -12.35 2.87 19.30
C MET A 1 -12.86 1.90 18.27
N ASP A 2 -12.93 2.32 17.01
CA ASP A 2 -13.39 1.43 15.94
C ASP A 2 -12.40 0.28 15.76
N LYS A 3 -12.95 -0.93 15.66
CA LYS A 3 -12.15 -2.16 15.52
C LYS A 3 -11.90 -2.41 14.04
N LEU A 4 -10.62 -2.44 13.63
CA LEU A 4 -10.23 -2.85 12.28
C LEU A 4 -10.00 -4.37 12.28
N ILE A 5 -10.75 -5.11 11.47
CA ILE A 5 -10.56 -6.56 11.29
C ILE A 5 -9.93 -6.79 9.92
N VAL A 6 -8.72 -7.36 9.89
CA VAL A 6 -7.97 -7.66 8.66
C VAL A 6 -7.71 -9.16 8.58
N ARG A 7 -8.24 -9.83 7.55
CA ARG A 7 -8.13 -11.30 7.35
C ARG A 7 -8.55 -12.13 8.59
N GLY A 8 -9.50 -11.64 9.38
CA GLY A 8 -9.96 -12.30 10.61
C GLY A 8 -9.14 -11.99 11.86
N THR A 9 -8.06 -11.21 11.73
CA THR A 9 -7.25 -10.73 12.85
C THR A 9 -7.68 -9.32 13.23
N GLU A 10 -7.94 -9.09 14.52
CA GLU A 10 -8.19 -7.74 15.05
C GLU A 10 -6.88 -6.96 15.10
N VAL A 11 -6.85 -5.81 14.44
CA VAL A 11 -5.67 -4.92 14.37
C VAL A 11 -6.01 -3.64 15.14
N SER A 12 -5.27 -3.38 16.22
CA SER A 12 -5.35 -2.12 16.95
C SER A 12 -4.55 -1.05 16.23
N ILE A 13 -5.20 0.04 15.82
CA ILE A 13 -4.51 1.21 15.26
C ILE A 13 -4.11 2.12 16.42
N GLN A 14 -2.82 2.26 16.67
CA GLN A 14 -2.30 3.27 17.60
C GLN A 14 -1.87 4.48 16.77
N TRP A 15 -2.64 5.55 16.86
CA TRP A 15 -2.29 6.83 16.25
C TRP A 15 -1.40 7.62 17.21
N ASN A 16 -0.18 7.98 16.78
CA ASN A 16 0.67 8.89 17.54
C ASN A 16 0.55 10.30 16.94
N MET A 17 -0.09 11.25 17.64
CA MET A 17 -0.24 12.62 17.13
C MET A 17 1.08 13.39 16.98
N GLU A 18 2.18 12.92 17.59
CA GLU A 18 3.51 13.55 17.48
C GLU A 18 4.36 12.97 16.34
N ARG A 19 3.92 11.86 15.71
CA ARG A 19 4.63 11.23 14.60
C ARG A 19 3.67 10.92 13.48
N ASP A 20 3.97 11.37 12.28
CA ASP A 20 3.24 10.93 11.10
C ASP A 20 3.39 9.40 10.97
N ASP A 21 2.32 8.68 11.24
CA ASP A 21 2.25 7.24 11.05
C ASP A 21 2.34 6.95 9.54
N TYR A 22 3.31 6.10 9.16
CA TYR A 22 3.52 5.72 7.76
C TYR A 22 3.29 4.23 7.57
N ILE A 23 2.75 3.89 6.40
CA ILE A 23 2.67 2.50 5.93
C ILE A 23 3.71 2.32 4.84
N SER A 24 4.59 1.34 5.01
CA SER A 24 5.63 1.01 4.04
C SER A 24 5.02 0.40 2.78
N LEU A 25 5.07 1.15 1.67
CA LEU A 25 4.63 0.65 0.35
C LEU A 25 5.41 -0.59 -0.11
N THR A 26 6.70 -0.67 0.23
CA THR A 26 7.56 -1.80 -0.13
C THR A 26 7.10 -3.08 0.57
N ASP A 27 6.68 -2.99 1.82
CA ASP A 27 6.20 -4.17 2.56
C ASP A 27 4.85 -4.64 2.02
N ILE A 28 3.94 -3.72 1.69
CA ILE A 28 2.67 -4.08 1.04
C ILE A 28 2.93 -4.75 -0.32
N ALA A 29 3.85 -4.21 -1.12
CA ALA A 29 4.17 -4.76 -2.42
C ALA A 29 4.74 -6.19 -2.33
N LYS A 30 5.63 -6.45 -1.37
CA LYS A 30 6.22 -7.78 -1.13
C LYS A 30 5.20 -8.82 -0.69
N VAL A 31 4.15 -8.43 0.03
CA VAL A 31 3.05 -9.34 0.38
C VAL A 31 2.29 -9.81 -0.87
N LYS A 32 2.22 -8.97 -1.91
CA LYS A 32 1.52 -9.27 -3.15
C LYS A 32 2.39 -10.03 -4.16
N ASP A 33 3.64 -9.61 -4.32
CA ASP A 33 4.66 -10.29 -5.12
C ASP A 33 6.04 -9.97 -4.52
N SER A 34 6.66 -10.98 -3.89
CA SER A 34 7.97 -10.84 -3.27
C SER A 34 9.11 -10.79 -4.28
N ASP A 35 8.93 -11.40 -5.45
CA ASP A 35 9.96 -11.52 -6.47
C ASP A 35 10.04 -10.23 -7.30
N ASN A 36 8.90 -9.59 -7.55
CA ASN A 36 8.84 -8.35 -8.33
C ASN A 36 8.00 -7.22 -7.70
N PRO A 37 8.26 -6.81 -6.44
CA PRO A 37 7.49 -5.77 -5.76
C PRO A 37 7.62 -4.39 -6.45
N ARG A 38 8.70 -4.17 -7.20
CA ARG A 38 8.97 -2.92 -7.92
C ARG A 38 7.90 -2.60 -8.96
N TYR A 39 7.39 -3.58 -9.72
CA TYR A 39 6.36 -3.31 -10.74
C TYR A 39 5.04 -2.87 -10.10
N ILE A 40 4.70 -3.45 -8.95
CA ILE A 40 3.50 -3.08 -8.20
C ILE A 40 3.60 -1.63 -7.72
N ILE A 41 4.73 -1.27 -7.11
CA ILE A 41 4.99 0.11 -6.65
C ILE A 41 4.97 1.07 -7.83
N GLN A 42 5.62 0.71 -8.95
CA GLN A 42 5.64 1.53 -10.15
C GLN A 42 4.22 1.78 -10.67
N ASN A 43 3.36 0.76 -10.73
CA ASN A 43 1.98 0.90 -11.18
C ASN A 43 1.15 1.79 -10.24
N TRP A 44 1.35 1.72 -8.91
CA TRP A 44 0.67 2.59 -7.97
C TRP A 44 1.10 4.05 -8.06
N MET A 45 2.40 4.27 -8.31
CA MET A 45 2.99 5.61 -8.38
C MET A 45 2.83 6.25 -9.76
N GLN A 46 2.44 5.49 -10.79
CA GLN A 46 2.17 6.03 -12.12
C GLN A 46 0.92 6.92 -12.09
N SER A 47 1.03 8.12 -12.68
CA SER A 47 -0.13 8.97 -12.94
C SER A 47 -1.04 8.31 -13.99
N ARG A 48 -2.36 8.39 -13.81
CA ARG A 48 -3.35 7.84 -14.76
C ARG A 48 -3.13 8.31 -16.21
N ASN A 49 -2.56 9.51 -16.39
CA ASN A 49 -2.25 10.11 -17.68
C ASN A 49 -1.19 9.32 -18.49
N THR A 50 -0.36 8.51 -17.83
CA THR A 50 0.70 7.72 -18.49
C THR A 50 0.14 6.44 -19.12
N ILE A 51 -0.97 5.91 -18.58
CA ILE A 51 -1.61 4.67 -19.05
C ILE A 51 -2.37 4.92 -20.36
N GLU A 52 -3.08 6.05 -20.47
CA GLU A 52 -3.83 6.41 -21.69
C GLU A 52 -2.93 6.69 -22.91
N PHE A 53 -1.68 7.11 -22.70
CA PHE A 53 -0.75 7.37 -23.82
C PHE A 53 -0.15 6.10 -24.43
N LEU A 54 -0.16 4.98 -23.70
CA LEU A 54 0.38 3.69 -24.16
C LEU A 54 -0.69 2.75 -24.73
N GLY A 55 -1.96 3.15 -24.76
CA GLY A 55 -3.02 2.47 -25.52
C GLY A 55 -3.41 1.08 -25.00
N VAL A 56 -3.38 0.87 -23.68
CA VAL A 56 -3.93 -0.34 -23.02
C VAL A 56 -5.27 -0.02 -22.38
#